data_AF-A0A536GWV5-F1
#
_entry.id   AF-A0A536GWV5-F1
#
_cell.length_a   1.000
_cell.length_b   1.000
_cell.length_c   1.000
_cell.angle_alpha   90.00
_cell.angle_beta   90.00
_cell.angle_gamma   90.00
#
_symmetry.space_group_name_H-M   'P 1'
#
loop_
_entity.id
_entity.type
_entity.pdbx_description
1 polymer ?
#
loop_
_entity_poly.entity_id
_entity_poly.type
_entity_poly.pdbx_seq_one_letter_code
_entity_poly.pdbx_strand_id
1 'polypeptide(L)'
;MSFLPGVFDGAGRTSISVDIHPVANYPAPGGFKFVTNVYLVSASARLVKAANVDMIFSNVLPAPSNIYNAPADGGVWKSIGPNPQAQPYTINSETSQFGYFAVGFPASAVSGGGFESQVLPIVAALLIVGVLIAGVPLAIVRRRNRDGEAE
;
A
#
# COMPACT_ATOMS: atom_id res chain seq x y z
N MET A 1 10.45 4.28 14.89
CA MET A 1 9.78 4.03 16.19
C MET A 1 10.12 5.17 17.13
N SER A 2 9.14 5.65 17.89
CA SER A 2 9.33 6.65 18.94
C SER A 2 8.72 6.19 20.25
N PHE A 3 9.35 6.61 21.36
CA PHE A 3 9.08 6.15 22.70
C PHE A 3 8.82 7.34 23.61
N LEU A 4 7.63 7.40 24.22
CA LEU A 4 7.32 8.44 25.19
C LEU A 4 8.02 8.16 26.54
N PRO A 5 8.26 9.19 27.37
CA PRO A 5 8.79 8.98 28.72
C PRO A 5 7.93 7.99 29.54
N GLY A 6 8.60 7.03 30.18
CA GLY A 6 7.94 6.00 30.99
C GLY A 6 7.18 4.94 30.19
N VAL A 7 7.47 4.76 28.89
CA VAL A 7 6.86 3.70 28.06
C VAL A 7 7.38 2.31 28.40
N PHE A 8 8.56 2.20 29.02
CA PHE A 8 9.19 0.93 29.39
C PHE A 8 9.08 0.63 30.89
N ASP A 9 9.05 -0.65 31.22
CA ASP A 9 9.27 -1.13 32.59
C ASP A 9 10.75 -1.01 32.96
N GLY A 10 11.16 0.17 33.43
CA GLY A 10 12.53 0.49 33.79
C GLY A 10 12.97 -0.05 35.15
N ALA A 11 12.16 -0.83 35.87
CA ALA A 11 12.48 -1.27 37.22
C ALA A 11 13.86 -1.96 37.27
N GLY A 12 14.76 -1.40 38.09
CA GLY A 12 16.13 -1.89 38.28
C GLY A 12 17.09 -1.63 37.11
N ARG A 13 16.72 -0.83 36.11
CA ARG A 13 17.55 -0.52 34.92
C ARG A 13 17.88 0.97 34.84
N THR A 14 19.14 1.27 34.54
CA THR A 14 19.62 2.63 34.26
C THR A 14 19.63 2.97 32.77
N SER A 15 19.57 1.94 31.92
CA SER A 15 19.54 2.07 30.46
C SER A 15 18.63 1.00 29.86
N ILE A 16 17.95 1.36 28.77
CA ILE A 16 17.12 0.46 27.97
C ILE A 16 17.67 0.50 26.54
N SER A 17 18.23 -0.63 26.10
CA SER A 17 18.59 -0.85 24.71
C SER A 17 17.38 -1.35 23.93
N VAL A 18 17.19 -0.78 22.73
CA VAL A 18 16.24 -1.22 21.71
C VAL A 18 17.05 -1.57 20.47
N ASP A 19 16.84 -2.75 19.95
CA ASP A 19 17.49 -3.25 18.75
C ASP A 19 16.48 -3.44 17.63
N ILE A 20 16.84 -2.99 16.42
CA ILE A 20 16.01 -3.04 15.22
C ILE A 20 16.89 -3.53 14.08
N HIS A 21 16.58 -4.69 13.51
CA HIS A 21 17.32 -5.21 12.37
C HIS A 21 16.39 -5.89 11.35
N PRO A 22 16.71 -5.80 10.05
CA PRO A 22 15.97 -6.53 9.03
C PRO A 22 16.25 -8.03 9.15
N VAL A 23 15.25 -8.85 8.86
CA VAL A 23 15.35 -10.31 8.93
C VAL A 23 14.87 -10.97 7.65
N ALA A 24 15.56 -12.04 7.23
CA ALA A 24 15.16 -12.87 6.09
C ALA A 24 14.24 -14.03 6.51
N ASN A 25 14.40 -14.52 7.74
CA ASN A 25 13.59 -15.57 8.33
C ASN A 25 12.57 -14.93 9.27
N TYR A 26 11.29 -15.11 8.97
CA TYR A 26 10.18 -14.54 9.73
C TYR A 26 8.94 -15.45 9.63
N PRO A 27 7.97 -15.32 10.55
CA PRO A 27 6.76 -16.15 10.50
C PRO A 27 6.04 -16.00 9.15
N ALA A 28 5.52 -17.09 8.60
CA ALA A 28 4.89 -17.04 7.29
C ALA A 28 3.67 -16.10 7.28
N PRO A 29 3.54 -15.18 6.30
CA PRO A 29 2.40 -14.28 6.22
C PRO A 29 1.13 -15.03 5.78
N GLY A 30 0.20 -15.24 6.70
CA GLY A 30 -1.08 -15.91 6.43
C GLY A 30 -2.13 -14.96 5.85
N GLY A 31 -2.27 -14.90 4.53
CA GLY A 31 -3.38 -14.17 3.88
C GLY A 31 -3.15 -12.66 3.69
N PHE A 32 -1.91 -12.19 3.77
CA PHE A 32 -1.50 -10.83 3.43
C PHE A 32 -0.16 -10.86 2.70
N LYS A 33 0.16 -9.77 1.98
CA LYS A 33 1.45 -9.60 1.30
C LYS A 33 2.16 -8.39 1.87
N PHE A 34 3.45 -8.55 2.18
CA PHE A 34 4.31 -7.46 2.61
C PHE A 34 4.91 -6.73 1.42
N VAL A 35 5.02 -5.41 1.54
CA VAL A 35 5.65 -4.51 0.55
C VAL A 35 6.90 -3.83 1.11
N THR A 36 7.25 -4.13 2.36
CA THR A 36 8.48 -3.68 3.02
C THR A 36 9.29 -4.89 3.49
N ASN A 37 10.56 -4.65 3.83
CA ASN A 37 11.32 -5.60 4.63
C ASN A 37 10.61 -5.90 5.95
N VAL A 38 10.84 -7.10 6.46
CA VAL A 38 10.44 -7.48 7.81
C VAL A 38 11.55 -7.08 8.78
N TYR A 39 11.20 -6.41 9.86
CA TYR A 39 12.12 -6.02 10.92
C TYR A 39 11.79 -6.76 12.21
N LEU A 40 12.80 -7.31 12.86
CA LEU A 40 12.69 -7.76 14.24
C LEU A 40 13.09 -6.60 15.15
N VAL A 41 12.16 -6.21 16.01
CA VAL A 41 12.40 -5.22 17.06
C VAL A 41 12.41 -5.93 18.40
N SER A 42 13.44 -5.68 19.20
CA SER A 42 13.53 -6.19 20.56
C SER A 42 14.03 -5.10 21.51
N ALA A 43 13.79 -5.28 22.81
CA ALA A 43 14.30 -4.37 23.82
C ALA A 43 14.65 -5.12 25.10
N SER A 44 15.60 -4.56 25.85
CA SER A 44 16.03 -5.03 27.17
C SER A 44 14.98 -4.87 28.29
N ALA A 45 13.87 -4.18 28.01
CA ALA A 45 12.73 -3.98 28.89
C ALA A 45 11.40 -4.06 28.11
N ARG A 46 10.35 -4.53 28.78
CA ARG A 46 9.00 -4.58 28.19
C ARG A 46 8.36 -3.20 28.10
N LEU A 47 7.43 -3.04 27.17
CA LEU A 47 6.55 -1.88 27.11
C LEU A 47 5.46 -1.98 28.18
N VAL A 48 5.20 -0.88 28.89
CA VAL A 48 4.07 -0.69 29.82
C VAL A 48 3.03 0.29 29.29
N LYS A 49 3.36 1.02 28.22
CA LYS A 49 2.47 1.87 27.43
C LYS A 49 2.72 1.61 25.95
N ALA A 50 1.79 2.05 25.10
CA ALA A 50 1.98 1.92 23.66
C ALA A 50 3.16 2.79 23.17
N ALA A 51 3.90 2.28 22.18
CA ALA A 51 4.95 2.98 21.47
C ALA A 51 4.52 3.22 20.02
N ASN A 52 4.99 4.32 19.42
CA ASN A 52 4.68 4.61 18.03
C ASN A 52 5.59 3.82 17.09
N VAL A 53 4.98 3.25 16.07
CA VAL A 53 5.65 2.55 14.97
C VAL A 53 5.41 3.33 13.70
N ASP A 54 6.49 3.82 13.11
CA ASP A 54 6.47 4.50 11.82
C ASP A 54 7.27 3.64 10.84
N MET A 55 6.64 3.27 9.72
CA MET A 55 7.28 2.48 8.67
C MET A 55 7.15 3.23 7.35
N ILE A 56 8.30 3.40 6.68
CA ILE A 56 8.40 4.03 5.38
C ILE A 56 8.18 2.96 4.31
N PHE A 57 7.42 3.29 3.27
CA PHE A 57 7.19 2.41 2.13
C PHE A 57 7.56 3.10 0.82
N SER A 58 7.86 2.30 -0.20
CA SER A 58 8.21 2.80 -1.53
C SER A 58 6.97 3.35 -2.24
N ASN A 59 7.15 4.39 -3.04
CA ASN A 59 6.14 4.91 -3.96
C ASN A 59 6.03 4.13 -5.28
N VAL A 60 6.87 3.10 -5.48
CA VAL A 60 6.86 2.26 -6.68
C VAL A 60 5.83 1.13 -6.57
N LEU A 61 5.61 0.62 -5.35
CA LEU A 61 4.62 -0.43 -5.08
C LEU A 61 3.28 0.19 -4.67
N PRO A 62 2.16 -0.56 -4.82
CA PRO A 62 0.88 -0.12 -4.28
C PRO A 62 0.99 0.25 -2.81
N ALA A 63 0.39 1.38 -2.44
CA ALA A 63 0.40 1.85 -1.06
C ALA A 63 -0.20 0.77 -0.15
N PRO A 64 0.50 0.39 0.93
CA PRO A 64 -0.03 -0.58 1.86
C PRO A 64 -1.19 -0.02 2.67
N SER A 65 -2.00 -0.93 3.24
CA SER A 65 -3.14 -0.56 4.08
C SER A 65 -2.88 -0.69 5.57
N ASN A 66 -1.96 -1.56 5.99
CA ASN A 66 -1.80 -1.93 7.38
C ASN A 66 -0.34 -2.21 7.76
N ILE A 67 0.00 -1.92 9.01
CA ILE A 67 1.17 -2.49 9.69
C ILE A 67 0.74 -3.80 10.34
N TYR A 68 1.56 -4.83 10.20
CA TYR A 68 1.38 -6.12 10.83
C TYR A 68 2.46 -6.37 11.88
N ASN A 69 2.07 -6.98 13.00
CA ASN A 69 2.96 -7.39 14.06
C ASN A 69 2.82 -8.90 14.34
N ALA A 70 3.94 -9.60 14.49
CA ALA A 70 3.99 -10.94 15.07
C ALA A 70 4.92 -10.92 16.29
N PRO A 71 4.49 -11.39 17.47
CA PRO A 71 5.25 -11.18 18.71
C PRO A 71 6.51 -12.05 18.86
N ALA A 72 6.60 -13.16 18.13
CA ALA A 72 7.68 -14.13 18.24
C ALA A 72 7.86 -14.91 16.94
N ASP A 73 8.94 -15.68 16.85
CA ASP A 73 9.15 -16.59 15.73
C ASP A 73 8.05 -17.67 15.73
N GLY A 74 7.55 -18.04 14.55
CA GLY A 74 6.33 -18.83 14.38
C GLY A 74 5.03 -18.16 14.88
N GLY A 75 5.08 -16.90 15.32
CA GLY A 75 3.92 -16.15 15.82
C GLY A 75 2.93 -15.79 14.71
N VAL A 76 1.65 -15.71 15.08
CA VAL A 76 0.60 -15.26 14.15
C VAL A 76 0.66 -13.75 14.00
N TRP A 77 0.83 -13.31 12.77
CA TRP A 77 0.73 -11.89 12.40
C TRP A 77 -0.68 -11.35 12.63
N LYS A 78 -0.74 -10.15 13.18
CA LYS A 78 -1.98 -9.39 13.38
C LYS A 78 -1.79 -7.99 12.85
N SER A 79 -2.84 -7.46 12.19
CA SER A 79 -2.85 -6.04 11.85
C SER A 79 -2.94 -5.22 13.13
N ILE A 80 -2.13 -4.17 13.23
CA ILE A 80 -2.24 -3.13 14.26
C ILE A 80 -2.90 -1.86 13.70
N GLY A 81 -3.42 -1.93 12.47
CA GLY A 81 -4.08 -0.82 11.78
C GLY A 81 -3.12 0.33 11.41
N PRO A 82 -3.55 1.22 10.51
CA PRO A 82 -2.92 2.53 10.33
C PRO A 82 -3.53 3.58 11.28
N ASN A 83 -2.74 4.56 11.67
CA ASN A 83 -3.24 5.84 12.14
C ASN A 83 -3.55 6.71 10.90
N PRO A 84 -4.75 7.32 10.82
CA PRO A 84 -5.21 8.06 9.64
C PRO A 84 -4.42 9.34 9.34
N GLN A 85 -3.60 9.83 10.27
CA GLN A 85 -2.84 11.07 10.13
C GLN A 85 -1.38 10.87 9.72
N ALA A 86 -1.08 9.77 9.01
CA ALA A 86 0.27 9.48 8.55
C ALA A 86 0.76 10.47 7.48
N GLN A 87 2.06 10.75 7.48
CA GLN A 87 2.72 11.52 6.42
C GLN A 87 2.76 10.73 5.10
N PRO A 88 2.89 11.38 3.93
CA PRO A 88 3.08 10.68 2.67
C PRO A 88 4.21 9.65 2.72
N TYR A 89 4.01 8.49 2.09
CA TYR A 89 4.97 7.38 2.05
C TYR A 89 5.36 6.81 3.42
N THR A 90 4.58 7.13 4.44
CA THR A 90 4.74 6.62 5.79
C THR A 90 3.40 6.03 6.23
N ILE A 91 3.43 4.89 6.89
CA ILE A 91 2.31 4.38 7.66
C ILE A 91 2.74 4.36 9.12
N ASN A 92 1.87 4.82 10.01
CA ASN A 92 2.14 4.82 11.42
C ASN A 92 1.05 4.11 12.21
N SER A 93 1.39 3.62 13.40
CA SER A 93 0.46 3.00 14.34
C SER A 93 1.09 2.98 15.73
N GLU A 94 0.38 2.38 16.67
CA GLU A 94 0.83 2.16 18.03
C GLU A 94 0.93 0.65 18.30
N THR A 95 1.95 0.25 19.06
CA THR A 95 2.12 -1.13 19.51
C THR A 95 2.38 -1.19 21.01
N SER A 96 1.82 -2.19 21.68
CA SER A 96 2.09 -2.51 23.08
C SER A 96 3.11 -3.65 23.24
N GLN A 97 3.62 -4.21 22.15
CA GLN A 97 4.55 -5.34 22.16
C GLN A 97 5.61 -5.21 21.07
N PHE A 98 6.78 -5.78 21.35
CA PHE A 98 7.85 -5.95 20.38
C PHE A 98 7.68 -7.25 19.57
N GLY A 99 8.57 -7.49 18.61
CA GLY A 99 8.51 -8.63 17.72
C GLY A 99 8.79 -8.22 16.27
N TYR A 100 8.21 -8.97 15.35
CA TYR A 100 8.34 -8.74 13.91
C TYR A 100 7.35 -7.68 13.46
N PHE A 101 7.81 -6.76 12.61
CA PHE A 101 7.01 -5.71 12.00
C PHE A 101 7.20 -5.70 10.50
N ALA A 102 6.10 -5.55 9.78
CA ALA A 102 6.09 -5.42 8.33
C ALA A 102 4.86 -4.64 7.89
N VAL A 103 4.95 -3.99 6.74
CA VAL A 103 3.82 -3.28 6.15
C VAL A 103 3.32 -4.04 4.93
N GLY A 104 2.00 -4.10 4.77
CA GLY A 104 1.38 -4.81 3.67
C GLY A 104 -0.09 -4.51 3.47
N PHE A 105 -0.73 -5.40 2.72
CA PHE A 105 -2.15 -5.41 2.48
C PHE A 105 -2.70 -6.84 2.55
N PRO A 106 -3.99 -7.01 2.87
CA PRO A 106 -4.66 -8.31 2.73
C PRO A 106 -4.44 -8.88 1.33
N ALA A 107 -4.20 -10.18 1.19
CA ALA A 107 -3.90 -10.79 -0.11
C ALA A 107 -5.07 -10.63 -1.10
N SER A 108 -6.30 -10.50 -0.58
CA SER A 108 -7.53 -10.20 -1.35
C SER A 108 -7.68 -8.73 -1.74
N ALA A 109 -6.90 -7.81 -1.15
CA ALA A 109 -7.00 -6.38 -1.44
C ALA A 109 -6.32 -5.97 -2.76
N VAL A 110 -5.59 -6.90 -3.40
CA VAL A 110 -5.08 -6.71 -4.77
C VAL A 110 -6.05 -7.38 -5.75
N SER A 111 -7.26 -6.84 -5.87
CA SER A 111 -7.95 -6.88 -7.16
C SER A 111 -7.13 -6.00 -8.10
N GLY A 112 -6.41 -6.65 -9.02
CA GLY A 112 -5.30 -6.07 -9.74
C GLY A 112 -5.57 -4.70 -10.34
N GLY A 113 -4.60 -3.79 -10.19
CA GLY A 113 -4.31 -2.79 -11.21
C GLY A 113 -3.76 -3.45 -12.48
N GLY A 114 -4.44 -4.47 -12.98
CA GLY A 114 -4.12 -5.21 -14.19
C GLY A 114 -5.08 -4.78 -15.28
N PHE A 115 -4.58 -4.04 -16.27
CA PHE A 115 -5.17 -3.79 -17.59
C PHE A 115 -6.61 -3.23 -17.72
N GLU A 116 -7.46 -3.25 -16.70
CA GLU A 116 -8.86 -2.83 -16.83
C GLU A 116 -9.04 -1.31 -16.89
N SER A 117 -8.11 -0.52 -16.33
CA SER A 117 -8.14 0.95 -16.47
C SER A 117 -7.73 1.44 -17.86
N GLN A 118 -7.30 0.54 -18.75
CA GLN A 118 -6.91 0.87 -20.13
C GLN A 118 -7.88 0.28 -21.18
N VAL A 119 -8.91 -0.48 -20.80
CA VAL A 119 -9.92 -0.94 -21.76
C VAL A 119 -10.83 0.22 -22.17
N LEU A 120 -11.26 1.06 -21.23
CA LEU A 120 -12.15 2.19 -21.52
C LEU A 120 -11.54 3.21 -22.52
N PRO A 121 -10.29 3.66 -22.35
CA PRO A 121 -9.64 4.57 -23.30
C PRO A 121 -9.41 3.94 -24.68
N ILE A 122 -9.04 2.66 -24.76
CA ILE A 122 -8.80 1.97 -26.03
C ILE A 122 -10.11 1.77 -26.81
N VAL A 123 -11.18 1.33 -26.14
CA VAL A 123 -12.51 1.19 -26.77
C VAL A 123 -13.03 2.54 -27.24
N ALA A 124 -12.86 3.61 -26.45
CA ALA A 124 -13.23 4.97 -26.86
C ALA A 124 -12.43 5.43 -28.09
N ALA A 125 -11.12 5.19 -28.13
CA ALA A 125 -10.28 5.55 -29.28
C ALA A 125 -10.69 4.81 -30.56
N LEU A 126 -10.98 3.51 -30.47
CA LEU A 126 -11.45 2.71 -31.60
C LEU A 126 -12.83 3.15 -32.10
N LEU A 127 -13.75 3.51 -31.21
CA LEU A 127 -15.06 4.06 -31.59
C LEU A 127 -14.93 5.40 -32.31
N ILE A 128 -14.04 6.29 -31.85
CA ILE A 128 -13.78 7.58 -32.52
C ILE A 128 -13.22 7.35 -33.93
N VAL A 129 -12.24 6.47 -34.08
CA VAL A 129 -11.67 6.14 -35.40
C VAL A 129 -12.74 5.51 -36.30
N GLY A 130 -13.56 4.60 -35.79
CA GLY A 130 -14.68 4.02 -36.52
C GLY A 130 -15.69 5.07 -37.01
N VAL A 131 -16.06 6.02 -36.15
CA VAL A 131 -16.96 7.13 -36.52
C VAL A 131 -16.34 8.05 -37.57
N LEU A 132 -15.04 8.34 -37.48
CA LEU A 132 -14.36 9.17 -38.49
C LEU A 132 -14.29 8.46 -39.84
N ILE A 133 -13.98 7.17 -39.87
CA ILE A 133 -13.93 6.39 -41.13
C ILE A 133 -15.33 6.26 -41.75
N ALA A 134 -16.38 6.05 -40.95
CA ALA A 134 -17.75 5.94 -41.44
C ALA A 134 -18.38 7.30 -41.80
N GLY A 135 -18.07 8.35 -41.04
CA GLY A 135 -18.70 9.67 -41.15
C GLY A 135 -18.08 10.59 -42.19
N VAL A 136 -16.76 10.52 -42.40
CA VAL A 136 -16.06 11.41 -43.35
C VAL A 136 -16.49 11.15 -44.81
N PRO A 137 -16.62 9.91 -45.31
CA PRO A 137 -17.12 9.67 -46.66
C PRO A 137 -18.59 10.12 -46.83
N LEU A 138 -19.44 9.91 -45.83
CA LEU A 138 -20.86 10.24 -45.89
C LEU A 138 -21.11 11.76 -45.89
N ALA A 139 -20.29 12.53 -45.16
CA ALA A 139 -20.34 13.99 -45.17
C ALA A 139 -19.87 14.59 -46.51
N ILE A 140 -18.88 13.97 -47.15
CA ILE A 140 -18.37 14.39 -48.47
C ILE A 140 -19.39 14.10 -49.58
N VAL A 141 -20.07 12.95 -49.54
CA VAL A 141 -21.09 12.59 -50.54
C VAL A 141 -22.34 13.49 -50.44
N ARG A 142 -22.79 13.84 -49.23
CA ARG A 142 -23.89 14.81 -49.06
C ARG A 142 -23.55 16.22 -49.55
N ARG A 143 -22.27 16.63 -49.46
CA ARG A 143 -21.84 17.94 -49.96
C ARG A 143 -21.84 17.99 -51.48
N ARG A 144 -21.37 16.94 -52.16
CA ARG A 144 -21.37 16.88 -53.64
C ARG A 144 -22.78 16.87 -54.25
N ASN A 145 -23.77 16.30 -53.57
CA ASN A 145 -25.15 16.32 -54.09
C ASN A 145 -25.87 17.67 -53.91
N ARG A 146 -25.36 18.58 -53.05
CA ARG A 146 -25.95 19.92 -52.90
C ARG A 146 -25.39 20.95 -53.88
N ASP A 147 -24.21 20.69 -54.44
CA ASP A 147 -23.59 21.56 -55.44
C ASP A 147 -24.00 21.19 -56.89
N GLY A 148 -24.80 20.12 -57.07
CA GLY A 148 -25.27 19.63 -58.37
C GLY A 148 -26.73 19.94 -58.69
N GLU A 149 -27.44 20.67 -57.82
CA GLU A 149 -28.86 21.03 -57.97
C GLU A 149 -29.02 22.54 -57.82
N ALA A 150 -28.34 23.27 -58.70
CA ALA A 150 -28.56 24.69 -58.96
C ALA A 150 -28.35 24.92 -60.47
N GLU A 151 -29.33 24.49 -61.25
CA GLU A 151 -29.62 25.06 -62.58
C GLU A 151 -30.74 26.09 -62.42
#